data_AF-A0A497RTN1-F1
#
_entry.id   AF-A0A497RTN1-F1
#
_cell.length_a   1.000
_cell.length_b   1.000
_cell.length_c   1.000
_cell.angle_alpha   90.00
_cell.angle_beta   90.00
_cell.angle_gamma   90.00
#
_symmetry.space_group_name_H-M   'P 1'
#
loop_
_entity.id
_entity.type
_entity.pdbx_description
1 polymer ?
#
loop_
_entity_poly.entity_id
_entity_poly.type
_entity_poly.pdbx_seq_one_letter_code
_entity_poly.pdbx_strand_id
1 'polypeptide(L)'
;MKHTVALCGSYSGGNTEKLFKSLSRNGILQMSLVGREITLQVRSENLEEIKNSLRKLGVSNLSILEWKKAGVTLSNSGKGTDNDRILNISLIPSALDEGLRPLAFLCEFEINEKILRKIGSKIEDILTDAGITDAIYTVHIRERVEEKELMDAVTVATLNAIFDAGGVVSIDQ
;
A
#
# COMPACT_ATOMS: atom_id res chain seq x y z
N MET A 1 21.31 2.47 11.33
CA MET A 1 20.03 2.89 10.72
C MET A 1 19.03 1.76 10.87
N LYS A 2 17.84 2.05 11.40
CA LYS A 2 16.74 1.09 11.50
C LYS A 2 16.19 0.85 10.09
N HIS A 3 16.41 -0.33 9.53
CA HIS A 3 15.91 -0.70 8.21
C HIS A 3 15.00 -1.92 8.35
N THR A 4 14.19 -2.13 7.32
CA THR A 4 13.28 -3.26 7.25
C THR A 4 14.01 -4.41 6.54
N VAL A 5 13.78 -5.64 6.97
CA VAL A 5 14.32 -6.84 6.32
C VAL A 5 13.22 -7.86 6.07
N ALA A 6 13.35 -8.62 5.00
CA ALA A 6 12.52 -9.80 4.76
C ALA A 6 13.15 -10.98 5.49
N LEU A 7 12.35 -11.70 6.26
CA LEU A 7 12.73 -12.98 6.84
C LEU A 7 11.84 -14.04 6.22
N CYS A 8 12.44 -14.95 5.45
CA CYS A 8 11.74 -16.07 4.85
C CYS A 8 12.16 -17.38 5.52
N GLY A 9 11.27 -18.36 5.58
CA GLY A 9 11.61 -19.69 6.06
C GLY A 9 10.55 -20.72 5.75
N SER A 10 10.88 -21.99 5.97
CA SER A 10 9.97 -23.11 5.74
C SER A 10 9.36 -23.59 7.05
N TYR A 11 8.06 -23.40 7.21
CA TYR A 11 7.27 -23.90 8.33
C TYR A 11 6.93 -25.38 8.12
N SER A 12 7.35 -26.22 9.07
CA SER A 12 7.06 -27.66 9.09
C SER A 12 6.09 -28.07 10.19
N GLY A 13 5.50 -27.12 10.91
CA GLY A 13 4.56 -27.42 11.98
C GLY A 13 3.18 -27.81 11.46
N GLY A 14 2.45 -28.62 12.24
CA GLY A 14 1.14 -29.15 11.84
C GLY A 14 -0.04 -28.18 12.02
N ASN A 15 0.16 -26.98 12.59
CA ASN A 15 -0.92 -26.04 12.88
C ASN A 15 -0.49 -24.58 12.66
N THR A 16 -0.89 -24.03 11.52
CA THR A 16 -0.60 -22.65 11.10
C THR A 16 -1.22 -21.60 12.03
N GLU A 17 -2.39 -21.86 12.62
CA GLU A 17 -3.02 -20.96 13.58
C GLU A 17 -2.16 -20.79 14.84
N LYS A 18 -1.54 -21.89 15.30
CA LYS A 18 -0.61 -21.85 16.44
C LYS A 18 0.63 -21.01 16.13
N LEU A 19 1.16 -21.09 14.90
CA LEU A 19 2.28 -20.24 14.46
C LEU A 19 1.92 -18.76 14.60
N PHE A 20 0.77 -18.35 14.05
CA PHE A 20 0.33 -16.94 14.06
C PHE A 20 -0.04 -16.41 15.45
N LYS A 21 -0.62 -17.26 16.32
CA LYS A 21 -0.96 -16.87 17.69
C LYS A 21 0.25 -16.79 18.62
N SER A 22 1.26 -17.64 18.41
CA SER A 22 2.43 -17.74 19.29
C SER A 22 3.59 -16.83 18.86
N LEU A 23 3.55 -16.25 17.67
CA LEU A 23 4.59 -15.34 17.21
C LEU A 23 4.40 -13.94 17.82
N SER A 24 5.47 -13.41 18.43
CA SER A 24 5.49 -12.04 18.94
C SER A 24 5.22 -11.06 17.80
N ARG A 25 4.21 -10.19 17.96
CA ARG A 25 3.93 -9.14 16.97
C ARG A 25 4.90 -7.97 17.05
N ASN A 26 5.76 -7.93 18.08
CA ASN A 26 6.69 -6.83 18.27
C ASN A 26 7.76 -6.83 17.17
N GLY A 27 7.84 -5.75 16.40
CA GLY A 27 8.79 -5.62 15.29
C GLY A 27 8.42 -6.34 13.99
N ILE A 28 7.27 -7.02 13.92
CA ILE A 28 6.73 -7.58 12.67
C ILE A 28 5.77 -6.57 12.05
N LEU A 29 6.06 -6.15 10.82
CA LEU A 29 5.26 -5.18 10.06
C LEU A 29 4.23 -5.90 9.19
N GLN A 30 4.65 -6.99 8.55
CA GLN A 30 3.81 -7.81 7.69
C GLN A 30 4.23 -9.27 7.81
N MET A 31 3.30 -10.18 7.56
CA MET A 31 3.55 -11.61 7.57
C MET A 31 2.62 -12.29 6.56
N SER A 32 3.15 -13.25 5.82
CA SER A 32 2.43 -14.09 4.89
C SER A 32 2.90 -15.54 5.02
N LEU A 33 2.00 -16.49 4.81
CA LEU A 33 2.33 -17.91 4.72
C LEU A 33 1.69 -18.46 3.44
N VAL A 34 2.54 -18.90 2.49
CA VAL A 34 2.11 -19.49 1.22
C VAL A 34 2.60 -20.93 1.19
N GLY A 35 1.67 -21.88 1.26
CA GLY A 35 2.00 -23.29 1.42
C GLY A 35 2.77 -23.54 2.74
N ARG A 36 4.07 -23.85 2.63
CA ARG A 36 4.97 -24.02 3.79
C ARG A 36 5.92 -22.85 3.98
N GLU A 37 5.93 -21.86 3.08
CA GLU A 37 6.86 -20.73 3.16
C GLU A 37 6.24 -19.59 3.94
N ILE A 38 6.88 -19.23 5.05
CA ILE A 38 6.55 -18.02 5.79
C ILE A 38 7.48 -16.90 5.36
N THR A 39 6.90 -15.75 5.07
CA THR A 39 7.60 -14.50 4.75
C THR A 39 7.17 -13.45 5.76
N LEU A 40 8.13 -12.80 6.41
CA LEU A 40 7.89 -11.74 7.37
C LEU A 40 8.65 -10.49 6.96
N GLN A 41 7.99 -9.35 7.03
CA GLN A 41 8.63 -8.05 7.00
C GLN A 41 8.89 -7.63 8.44
N VAL A 42 10.16 -7.46 8.82
CA VAL A 42 10.55 -7.21 10.22
C VAL A 42 11.48 -6.01 10.34
N ARG A 43 11.36 -5.28 11.45
CA ARG A 43 12.33 -4.24 11.82
C ARG A 43 13.66 -4.91 12.16
N SER A 44 14.77 -4.41 11.61
CA SER A 44 16.11 -4.98 11.80
C SER A 44 16.50 -5.16 13.28
N GLU A 45 16.00 -4.29 14.16
CA GLU A 45 16.27 -4.33 15.61
C GLU A 45 15.61 -5.50 16.35
N ASN A 46 14.56 -6.10 15.78
CA ASN A 46 13.86 -7.26 16.37
C ASN A 46 14.22 -8.59 15.69
N LEU A 47 15.14 -8.56 14.72
CA LEU A 47 15.41 -9.69 13.83
C LEU A 47 15.83 -10.97 14.57
N GLU A 48 16.77 -10.87 15.51
CA GLU A 48 17.27 -12.05 16.24
C GLU A 48 16.23 -12.66 17.16
N GLU A 49 15.41 -11.83 17.81
CA GLU A 49 14.30 -12.30 18.66
C GLU A 49 13.26 -13.07 17.83
N ILE A 50 12.90 -12.51 16.67
CA ILE A 50 11.92 -13.12 15.76
C ILE A 50 12.47 -14.43 15.17
N LYS A 51 13.74 -14.46 14.74
CA LYS A 51 14.41 -15.68 14.26
C LYS A 51 14.36 -16.80 15.29
N ASN A 52 14.69 -16.48 16.54
CA ASN A 52 14.66 -17.46 17.63
C ASN A 52 13.25 -17.97 17.92
N SER A 53 12.25 -17.08 17.87
CA SER A 53 10.84 -17.44 18.04
C SER A 53 10.36 -18.36 16.92
N LEU A 54 10.69 -18.05 15.67
CA LEU A 54 10.33 -18.86 14.50
C LEU A 54 10.96 -20.26 14.55
N ARG A 55 12.24 -20.37 14.96
CA ARG A 55 12.89 -21.68 15.17
C ARG A 55 12.16 -22.54 16.20
N LYS A 56 11.76 -21.95 17.34
CA LYS A 56 10.98 -22.65 18.38
C LYS A 56 9.62 -23.11 17.88
N LEU A 57 9.03 -22.39 16.93
CA LEU A 57 7.76 -22.71 16.32
C LEU A 57 7.87 -23.73 15.17
N GLY A 58 9.08 -24.18 14.81
CA GLY A 58 9.29 -25.17 13.75
C GLY A 58 9.42 -24.56 12.36
N VAL A 59 9.88 -23.31 12.28
CA VAL A 59 10.34 -22.71 11.02
C VAL A 59 11.83 -22.96 10.85
N SER A 60 12.18 -23.57 9.73
CA SER A 60 13.54 -23.95 9.34
C SER A 60 13.98 -23.15 8.10
N ASN A 61 15.25 -23.29 7.70
CA ASN A 61 15.81 -22.64 6.51
C ASN A 61 15.58 -21.12 6.47
N LEU A 62 15.77 -20.46 7.61
CA LEU A 62 15.58 -19.02 7.72
C LEU A 62 16.61 -18.28 6.87
N SER A 63 16.14 -17.57 5.84
CA SER A 63 16.94 -16.67 5.02
C SER A 63 16.55 -15.23 5.32
N ILE A 64 17.56 -14.38 5.52
CA ILE A 64 17.36 -12.93 5.62
C ILE A 64 17.61 -12.37 4.22
N LEU A 65 16.62 -11.69 3.69
CA LEU A 65 16.74 -10.93 2.46
C LEU A 65 16.70 -9.45 2.83
N GLU A 66 17.54 -8.66 2.19
CA GLU A 66 17.38 -7.22 2.25
C GLU A 66 15.99 -6.88 1.71
N TRP A 67 15.18 -6.18 2.49
CA TRP A 67 13.88 -5.73 2.00
C TRP A 67 14.14 -4.56 1.05
N LYS A 68 14.34 -4.89 -0.22
CA LYS A 68 14.23 -3.87 -1.26
C LYS A 68 12.75 -3.53 -1.36
N LYS A 69 12.40 -2.27 -1.08
CA LYS A 69 11.13 -1.75 -1.58
C LYS A 69 11.19 -1.94 -3.10
N ALA A 70 10.45 -2.91 -3.62
CA ALA A 70 10.11 -2.88 -5.02
C ALA A 70 9.22 -1.63 -5.18
N GLY A 71 9.60 -0.73 -6.09
CA GLY A 71 8.65 0.29 -6.51
C GLY A 71 7.45 -0.44 -7.10
N VAL A 72 6.25 -0.04 -6.72
CA VAL A 72 5.03 -0.60 -7.25
C VAL A 72 4.23 0.56 -7.82
N THR A 73 3.86 0.43 -9.09
CA THR A 73 3.01 1.39 -9.78
C THR A 73 1.81 0.70 -10.39
N LEU A 74 1.00 1.46 -11.12
CA LEU A 74 -0.19 1.00 -11.80
C LEU A 74 0.20 0.29 -13.11
N SER A 75 -0.55 -0.74 -13.49
CA SER A 75 -0.29 -1.49 -14.74
C SER A 75 -0.53 -0.60 -15.98
N ASN A 76 -1.53 0.28 -15.90
CA ASN A 76 -1.88 1.28 -16.91
C ASN A 76 -2.38 2.55 -16.21
N SER A 77 -2.64 3.60 -16.99
CA SER A 77 -3.42 4.73 -16.48
C SER A 77 -4.85 4.29 -16.20
N GLY A 78 -5.40 4.72 -15.06
CA GLY A 78 -6.76 4.42 -14.64
C GLY A 78 -7.57 5.69 -14.41
N LYS A 79 -8.86 5.64 -14.70
CA LYS A 79 -9.80 6.73 -14.44
C LYS A 79 -10.94 6.23 -13.58
N GLY A 80 -11.28 7.03 -12.56
CA GLY A 80 -12.37 6.72 -11.66
C GLY A 80 -13.24 7.94 -11.42
N THR A 81 -14.53 7.69 -11.36
CA THR A 81 -15.56 8.67 -11.01
C THR A 81 -16.37 8.06 -9.87
N ASP A 82 -16.85 8.89 -8.95
CA ASP A 82 -17.83 8.47 -7.94
C ASP A 82 -19.22 8.29 -8.56
N ASN A 83 -20.14 7.68 -7.82
CA ASN A 83 -21.48 7.39 -8.35
C ASN A 83 -22.30 8.66 -8.65
N ASP A 84 -22.09 9.71 -7.86
CA ASP A 84 -22.80 10.98 -7.96
C ASP A 84 -22.08 11.97 -8.89
N ARG A 85 -20.95 11.56 -9.48
CA ARG A 85 -20.12 12.34 -10.43
C ARG A 85 -19.59 13.66 -9.85
N ILE A 86 -19.48 13.72 -8.53
CA ILE A 86 -18.93 14.86 -7.77
C ILE A 86 -17.49 15.14 -8.20
N LEU A 87 -16.67 14.10 -8.41
CA LEU A 87 -15.28 14.24 -8.82
C LEU A 87 -14.77 13.09 -9.68
N ASN A 88 -13.68 13.35 -10.38
CA ASN A 88 -12.96 12.36 -11.17
C ASN A 88 -11.51 12.35 -10.74
N ILE A 89 -10.96 11.15 -10.63
CA ILE A 89 -9.55 10.92 -10.37
C ILE A 89 -8.97 10.20 -11.58
N SER A 90 -7.86 10.71 -12.09
CA SER A 90 -7.02 9.94 -13.02
C SER A 90 -5.73 9.59 -12.32
N LEU A 91 -5.36 8.32 -12.38
CA LEU A 91 -4.08 7.83 -11.88
C LEU A 91 -3.21 7.45 -13.08
N ILE A 92 -1.93 7.79 -13.01
CA ILE A 92 -0.95 7.63 -14.06
C ILE A 92 0.23 6.85 -13.47
N PRO A 93 0.66 5.74 -14.10
CA PRO A 93 1.86 5.03 -13.69
C PRO A 93 3.06 5.97 -13.68
N SER A 94 3.96 5.79 -12.72
CA SER A 94 5.17 6.60 -12.63
C SER A 94 6.43 5.75 -12.59
N ALA A 95 7.59 6.40 -12.76
CA ALA A 95 8.89 5.78 -12.60
C ALA A 95 9.20 5.53 -11.12
N LEU A 96 10.17 4.65 -10.88
CA LEU A 96 10.67 4.33 -9.55
C LEU A 96 11.17 5.59 -8.83
N ASP A 97 10.85 5.70 -7.54
CA ASP A 97 11.25 6.78 -6.64
C ASP A 97 10.62 8.15 -6.94
N GLU A 98 9.60 8.22 -7.80
CA GLU A 98 8.78 9.43 -7.95
C GLU A 98 7.83 9.64 -6.77
N GLY A 99 7.44 8.56 -6.09
CA GLY A 99 6.46 8.59 -5.02
C GLY A 99 5.03 8.83 -5.51
N LEU A 100 4.14 9.07 -4.55
CA LEU A 100 2.76 9.47 -4.81
C LEU A 100 2.70 11.00 -4.87
N ARG A 101 2.26 11.56 -6.00
CA ARG A 101 2.19 13.03 -6.13
C ARG A 101 1.05 13.53 -7.01
N PRO A 102 0.46 14.68 -6.66
CA PRO A 102 -0.53 15.33 -7.52
C PRO A 102 0.16 15.98 -8.72
N LEU A 103 -0.41 15.79 -9.91
CA LEU A 103 -0.11 16.60 -11.09
C LEU A 103 -0.98 17.85 -11.15
N ALA A 104 -2.27 17.73 -10.83
CA ALA A 104 -3.19 18.86 -10.87
C ALA A 104 -4.46 18.62 -10.04
N PHE A 105 -4.98 19.69 -9.45
CA PHE A 105 -6.35 19.79 -8.96
C PHE A 105 -7.11 20.78 -9.84
N LEU A 106 -8.18 20.32 -10.47
CA LEU A 106 -9.03 21.09 -11.38
C LEU A 106 -10.39 21.30 -10.71
N CYS A 107 -10.84 22.54 -10.68
CA CYS A 107 -12.11 22.93 -10.08
C CYS A 107 -12.59 24.24 -10.71
N GLU A 108 -13.89 24.35 -11.02
CA GLU A 108 -14.50 25.56 -11.60
C GLU A 108 -14.98 26.58 -10.54
N PHE A 109 -14.80 26.24 -9.26
CA PHE A 109 -15.18 27.07 -8.13
C PHE A 109 -14.05 27.17 -7.10
N GLU A 110 -14.14 28.16 -6.22
CA GLU A 110 -13.16 28.34 -5.15
C GLU A 110 -13.30 27.23 -4.10
N ILE A 111 -12.19 26.56 -3.83
CA ILE A 111 -12.11 25.50 -2.82
C ILE A 111 -10.97 25.79 -1.84
N ASN A 112 -11.21 25.49 -0.57
CA ASN A 112 -10.25 25.72 0.49
C ASN A 112 -9.02 24.80 0.30
N GLU A 113 -7.82 25.38 0.37
CA GLU A 113 -6.55 24.63 0.28
C GLU A 113 -6.46 23.48 1.30
N LYS A 114 -7.05 23.66 2.50
CA LYS A 114 -7.12 22.60 3.51
C LYS A 114 -7.90 21.38 3.02
N ILE A 115 -8.96 21.59 2.24
CA ILE A 115 -9.75 20.51 1.66
C ILE A 115 -8.92 19.80 0.58
N LEU A 116 -8.22 20.55 -0.29
CA LEU A 116 -7.32 19.96 -1.29
C LEU A 116 -6.25 19.07 -0.67
N ARG A 117 -5.64 19.51 0.44
CA ARG A 117 -4.66 18.71 1.20
C ARG A 117 -5.28 17.44 1.79
N LYS A 118 -6.51 17.51 2.31
CA LYS A 118 -7.25 16.34 2.81
C LYS A 118 -7.53 15.34 1.68
N ILE A 119 -7.94 15.82 0.50
CA ILE A 119 -8.14 14.97 -0.68
C ILE A 119 -6.83 14.27 -1.04
N GLY A 120 -5.73 15.02 -1.18
CA GLY A 120 -4.42 14.44 -1.51
C GLY A 120 -3.99 13.36 -0.50
N SER A 121 -4.05 13.67 0.79
CA SER A 121 -3.75 12.70 1.86
C SER A 121 -4.63 11.45 1.75
N LYS A 122 -5.93 11.61 1.50
CA LYS A 122 -6.85 10.48 1.40
C LYS A 122 -6.55 9.59 0.19
N ILE A 123 -6.20 10.18 -0.95
CA ILE A 123 -5.76 9.44 -2.14
C ILE A 123 -4.47 8.67 -1.84
N GLU A 124 -3.48 9.34 -1.24
CA GLU A 124 -2.18 8.75 -0.92
C GLU A 124 -2.30 7.60 0.09
N ASP A 125 -3.16 7.74 1.11
CA ASP A 125 -3.47 6.67 2.06
C ASP A 125 -4.04 5.43 1.33
N ILE A 126 -5.01 5.62 0.44
CA ILE A 126 -5.64 4.52 -0.33
C ILE A 126 -4.61 3.85 -1.25
N LEU A 127 -3.78 4.62 -1.95
CA LEU A 127 -2.76 4.07 -2.85
C LEU A 127 -1.70 3.29 -2.06
N THR A 128 -1.28 3.81 -0.91
CA THR A 128 -0.33 3.13 0.00
C THR A 128 -0.91 1.82 0.53
N ASP A 129 -2.18 1.83 0.96
CA ASP A 129 -2.89 0.63 1.43
C ASP A 129 -3.05 -0.42 0.32
N ALA A 130 -3.18 0.03 -0.94
CA ALA A 130 -3.16 -0.83 -2.12
C ALA A 130 -1.75 -1.33 -2.51
N GLY A 131 -0.72 -0.91 -1.78
CA GLY A 131 0.67 -1.27 -2.03
C GLY A 131 1.35 -0.50 -3.16
N ILE A 132 0.72 0.56 -3.68
CA ILE A 132 1.28 1.43 -4.71
C ILE A 132 2.21 2.44 -4.06
N THR A 133 3.46 2.50 -4.51
CA THR A 133 4.46 3.43 -3.99
C THR A 133 4.71 4.61 -4.91
N ASP A 134 4.48 4.45 -6.21
CA ASP A 134 4.79 5.44 -7.23
C ASP A 134 3.61 5.63 -8.17
N ALA A 135 3.02 6.83 -8.17
CA ALA A 135 1.91 7.18 -9.06
C ALA A 135 1.72 8.70 -9.10
N ILE A 136 1.36 9.19 -10.28
CA ILE A 136 0.93 10.57 -10.46
C ILE A 136 -0.59 10.59 -10.52
N TYR A 137 -1.24 11.56 -9.87
CA TYR A 137 -2.70 11.67 -9.88
C TYR A 137 -3.20 13.07 -10.24
N THR A 138 -4.33 13.13 -10.94
CA THR A 138 -5.11 14.36 -11.14
C THR A 138 -6.47 14.21 -10.50
N VAL A 139 -6.98 15.31 -9.95
CA VAL A 139 -8.32 15.38 -9.36
C VAL A 139 -9.10 16.46 -10.08
N HIS A 140 -10.28 16.14 -10.59
CA HIS A 140 -11.21 17.10 -11.16
C HIS A 140 -12.50 17.10 -10.34
N ILE A 141 -12.67 18.14 -9.53
CA ILE A 141 -13.84 18.36 -8.69
C ILE A 141 -14.88 19.10 -9.54
N ARG A 142 -16.02 18.45 -9.78
CA ARG A 142 -17.09 18.96 -10.65
C ARG A 142 -18.21 19.63 -9.88
N GLU A 143 -18.51 19.15 -8.68
CA GLU A 143 -19.64 19.65 -7.89
C GLU A 143 -19.22 20.16 -6.51
N ARG A 144 -19.92 21.20 -6.05
CA ARG A 144 -19.73 21.76 -4.71
C ARG A 144 -20.64 21.04 -3.73
N VAL A 145 -20.04 20.20 -2.90
CA VAL A 145 -20.72 19.39 -1.89
C VAL A 145 -20.12 19.60 -0.50
N GLU A 146 -20.72 19.00 0.53
CA GLU A 146 -20.15 19.03 1.87
C GLU A 146 -18.84 18.22 1.94
N GLU A 147 -17.95 18.58 2.88
CA GLU A 147 -16.64 17.93 3.00
C GLU A 147 -16.75 16.42 3.16
N LYS A 148 -17.75 15.94 3.92
CA LYS A 148 -17.97 14.51 4.14
C LYS A 148 -18.28 13.78 2.83
N GLU A 149 -19.24 14.29 2.06
CA GLU A 149 -19.62 13.73 0.76
C GLU A 149 -18.45 13.76 -0.23
N LEU A 150 -17.65 14.82 -0.18
CA LEU A 150 -16.43 14.92 -0.99
C LEU A 150 -15.42 13.83 -0.62
N MET A 151 -15.19 13.55 0.66
CA MET A 151 -14.25 12.50 1.08
C MET A 151 -14.74 11.09 0.70
N ASP A 152 -16.05 10.87 0.77
CA ASP A 152 -16.66 9.61 0.32
C ASP A 152 -16.49 9.45 -1.21
N ALA A 153 -16.74 10.52 -1.98
CA ALA A 153 -16.50 10.55 -3.42
C ALA A 153 -15.02 10.31 -3.79
N VAL A 154 -14.07 10.89 -3.05
CA VAL A 154 -12.63 10.66 -3.26
C VAL A 154 -12.29 9.18 -3.09
N THR A 155 -12.85 8.56 -2.06
CA THR A 155 -12.62 7.14 -1.76
C THR A 155 -13.10 6.27 -2.91
N VAL A 156 -14.35 6.45 -3.34
CA VAL A 156 -14.96 5.66 -4.42
C VAL A 156 -14.25 5.89 -5.75
N ALA A 157 -13.99 7.15 -6.13
CA ALA A 157 -13.32 7.48 -7.38
C ALA A 157 -11.88 6.93 -7.42
N THR A 158 -11.14 6.97 -6.31
CA THR A 158 -9.76 6.42 -6.25
C THR A 158 -9.77 4.92 -6.45
N LEU A 159 -10.65 4.20 -5.74
CA LEU A 159 -10.77 2.75 -5.88
C LEU A 159 -11.16 2.36 -7.32
N ASN A 160 -12.14 3.05 -7.90
CA ASN A 160 -12.54 2.84 -9.28
C ASN A 160 -11.37 3.07 -10.26
N ALA A 161 -10.56 4.10 -10.04
CA ALA A 161 -9.38 4.36 -10.87
C ALA A 161 -8.33 3.24 -10.75
N ILE A 162 -8.11 2.67 -9.57
CA ILE A 162 -7.20 1.53 -9.37
C ILE A 162 -7.70 0.30 -10.11
N PHE A 163 -9.02 0.01 -10.04
CA PHE A 163 -9.60 -1.12 -10.76
C PHE A 163 -9.52 -0.94 -12.27
N ASP A 164 -9.79 0.27 -12.77
CA ASP A 164 -9.69 0.61 -14.19
C ASP A 164 -8.25 0.49 -14.73
N ALA A 165 -7.25 0.81 -13.91
CA ALA A 165 -5.83 0.66 -14.27
C ALA A 165 -5.40 -0.81 -14.51
N GLY A 166 -6.25 -1.79 -14.17
CA GLY A 166 -5.97 -3.21 -14.36
C GLY A 166 -5.06 -3.83 -13.28
N GLY A 167 -4.90 -3.16 -12.14
CA GLY A 167 -4.08 -3.60 -11.01
C GLY A 167 -2.69 -2.95 -10.97
N VAL A 168 -1.78 -3.55 -10.21
CA VAL A 168 -0.46 -2.99 -9.92
C VAL A 168 0.67 -3.86 -10.48
N VAL A 169 1.79 -3.24 -10.81
CA VAL A 169 3.01 -3.88 -11.33
C VAL A 169 4.23 -3.42 -10.55
N SER A 170 5.22 -4.30 -10.44
CA SER A 170 6.54 -3.92 -9.93
C SER A 170 7.27 -3.05 -10.96
N ILE A 171 7.93 -2.00 -10.48
CA ILE A 171 8.89 -1.21 -11.22
C ILE A 171 10.27 -1.72 -10.81
N ASP A 172 10.85 -2.54 -11.68
CA ASP A 172 12.24 -2.96 -11.54
C ASP A 172 13.17 -1.94 -12.21
N GLN A 173 14.40 -1.82 -11.68
CA GLN A 173 15.50 -1.06 -12.31
C GLN A 173 16.09 -1.80 -13.50
#